data_AF-L9UCE1-F1
#
_entry.id   AF-L9UCE1-F1
#
_cell.length_a   1.000
_cell.length_b   1.000
_cell.length_c   1.000
_cell.angle_alpha   90.00
_cell.angle_beta   90.00
_cell.angle_gamma   90.00
#
_symmetry.space_group_name_H-M   'P 1'
#
loop_
_entity.id
_entity.type
_entity.pdbx_description
1 polymer ?
#
loop_
_entity_poly.entity_id
_entity_poly.type
_entity_poly.pdbx_seq_one_letter_code
_entity_poly.pdbx_strand_id
1 'polypeptide(L)'
;MSAQTMPDRERWSGWVTFAWLLAILACIGGVALISIAGYVELPRQNSFGRIETAKEPNVFIWAIAIGQAVSAAMLAALFSMINSIYQNSCDQMAGVDFRESEPDLGQYSAAVEGEKVEPSNIESGYKGLKVISVHRASPLSGLIKEGFVLISINKKPALTELDAAKAVVKGKNIIEFLNSESVRQAYAIRMEPGPLHIKFET
;
A
#
# COMPACT_ATOMS: atom_id res chain seq x y z
N MET A 1 21.48 -16.81 -31.13
CA MET A 1 21.05 -16.80 -29.72
C MET A 1 21.28 -15.42 -29.16
N SER A 2 20.30 -14.52 -29.28
CA SER A 2 20.36 -13.21 -28.61
C SER A 2 19.78 -13.38 -27.22
N ALA A 3 20.62 -13.27 -26.19
CA ALA A 3 20.16 -13.10 -24.83
C ALA A 3 19.31 -11.82 -24.80
N GLN A 4 17.99 -11.96 -24.71
CA GLN A 4 17.11 -10.84 -24.37
C GLN A 4 17.44 -10.48 -22.93
N THR A 5 18.31 -9.48 -22.75
CA THR A 5 18.59 -8.87 -21.45
C THR A 5 17.29 -8.26 -20.95
N MET A 6 16.68 -8.89 -19.95
CA MET A 6 15.55 -8.33 -19.23
C MET A 6 15.93 -6.95 -18.67
N PRO A 7 15.02 -5.96 -18.68
CA PRO A 7 15.28 -4.64 -18.13
C PRO A 7 15.60 -4.74 -16.63
N ASP A 8 16.71 -4.11 -16.23
CA ASP A 8 17.18 -4.12 -14.84
C ASP A 8 16.24 -3.32 -13.92
N ARG A 9 15.46 -4.05 -13.12
CA ARG A 9 14.44 -3.55 -12.18
C ARG A 9 15.03 -2.62 -11.11
N GLU A 10 16.31 -2.76 -10.78
CA GLU A 10 16.95 -2.03 -9.68
C GLU A 10 17.70 -0.78 -10.14
N ARG A 11 17.74 -0.51 -11.45
CA ARG A 11 18.48 0.61 -12.04
C ARG A 11 18.18 1.97 -11.39
N TRP A 12 16.94 2.19 -10.94
CA TRP A 12 16.50 3.44 -10.32
C TRP A 12 16.57 3.43 -8.79
N SER A 13 16.76 2.27 -8.15
CA SER A 13 16.82 2.12 -6.70
C SER A 13 17.98 2.93 -6.09
N GLY A 14 19.15 2.92 -6.75
CA GLY A 14 20.30 3.72 -6.35
C GLY A 14 20.03 5.23 -6.37
N TRP A 15 19.32 5.71 -7.40
CA TRP A 15 18.95 7.13 -7.52
C TRP A 15 17.93 7.58 -6.47
N VAL A 16 16.96 6.72 -6.15
CA VAL A 16 16.01 6.98 -5.05
C VAL A 16 16.74 7.09 -3.72
N THR A 17 17.65 6.16 -3.44
CA THR A 17 18.44 6.16 -2.21
C THR A 17 19.30 7.42 -2.11
N PHE A 18 19.96 7.80 -3.21
CA PHE A 18 20.73 9.04 -3.29
C PHE A 18 19.89 10.30 -3.06
N ALA A 19 18.68 10.35 -3.64
CA ALA A 19 17.77 11.49 -3.45
C ALA A 19 17.31 11.62 -1.99
N TRP A 20 17.04 10.51 -1.30
CA TRP A 20 16.71 10.52 0.13
C TRP A 20 17.89 10.94 1.00
N LEU A 21 19.11 10.51 0.69
CA LEU A 21 20.31 10.98 1.38
C LEU A 21 20.50 12.49 1.24
N LEU A 22 20.30 13.04 0.05
CA LEU A 22 20.33 14.49 -0.17
C LEU A 22 19.24 15.22 0.60
N ALA A 23 18.02 14.65 0.68
CA ALA A 23 16.93 15.24 1.46
C ALA A 23 17.27 15.30 2.96
N ILE A 24 17.84 14.23 3.52
CA ILE A 24 18.30 14.22 4.92
C ILE A 24 19.39 15.27 5.12
N LEU A 25 20.36 15.35 4.21
CA LEU A 25 21.43 16.33 4.29
C LEU A 25 20.90 17.77 4.22
N ALA A 26 19.91 18.03 3.36
CA ALA A 26 19.25 19.33 3.25
C ALA A 26 18.52 19.71 4.53
N CYS A 27 17.85 18.76 5.20
CA CYS A 27 17.21 18.99 6.50
C CYS A 27 18.26 19.37 7.57
N ILE A 28 19.35 18.62 7.66
CA ILE A 28 20.43 18.90 8.62
C ILE A 28 21.06 20.26 8.33
N GLY A 29 21.33 20.56 7.05
CA GLY A 29 21.87 21.84 6.61
C GLY A 29 20.93 23.01 6.92
N GLY A 30 19.62 22.85 6.72
CA GLY A 30 18.62 23.86 7.05
C GLY A 30 18.59 24.17 8.56
N VAL A 31 18.64 23.15 9.41
CA VAL A 31 18.71 23.33 10.87
C VAL A 31 20.00 24.05 11.28
N ALA A 32 21.15 23.68 10.69
CA ALA A 32 22.43 24.34 10.96
C ALA A 32 22.45 25.80 10.48
N LEU A 33 21.83 26.10 9.34
CA LEU A 33 21.73 27.46 8.81
C LEU A 33 20.89 28.36 9.73
N ILE A 34 19.76 27.83 10.23
CA ILE A 34 18.91 28.53 11.20
C ILE A 34 19.64 28.74 12.52
N SER A 35 20.43 27.78 12.99
CA SER A 35 21.14 27.93 14.28
C SER A 35 22.25 28.99 14.22
N ILE A 36 22.92 29.14 13.08
CA ILE A 36 24.01 30.10 12.89
C ILE A 36 23.49 31.50 12.53
N ALA A 37 22.53 31.59 11.62
CA ALA A 37 22.11 32.85 10.99
C ALA A 37 20.59 33.13 11.07
N GLY A 38 19.84 32.31 11.80
CA GLY A 38 18.38 32.41 11.86
C GLY A 38 17.84 33.61 12.65
N TYR A 39 18.72 34.36 13.32
CA TYR A 39 18.36 35.55 14.09
C TYR A 39 19.23 36.74 13.67
N VAL A 40 18.62 37.91 13.58
CA VAL A 40 19.28 39.18 13.32
C VAL A 40 19.07 40.11 14.52
N GLU A 41 20.11 40.87 14.87
CA GLU A 41 20.02 41.89 15.92
C GLU A 41 19.62 43.22 15.28
N LEU A 42 18.43 43.70 15.62
CA LEU A 42 17.90 44.97 15.14
C LEU A 42 17.93 46.00 16.28
N PRO A 43 18.43 47.22 16.04
CA PRO A 43 18.37 48.29 17.02
C PRO A 43 16.91 48.73 17.18
N ARG A 44 16.37 48.60 18.40
CA ARG A 44 15.02 49.02 18.75
C ARG A 44 15.07 50.07 19.83
N GLN A 45 14.30 51.14 19.64
CA GLN A 45 14.20 52.19 20.64
C GLN A 45 13.20 51.75 21.72
N ASN A 46 13.66 51.64 22.96
CA ASN A 46 12.79 51.35 24.10
C ASN A 46 11.95 52.61 24.43
N SER A 47 10.89 52.45 25.24
CA SER A 47 9.98 53.51 25.70
C SER A 47 10.70 54.67 26.42
N PHE A 48 11.94 54.45 26.85
CA PHE A 48 12.83 55.44 27.48
C PHE A 48 13.78 56.14 26.49
N GLY A 49 13.61 55.93 25.18
CA GLY A 49 14.42 56.58 24.14
C GLY A 49 15.82 55.99 23.95
N ARG A 50 16.20 54.94 24.70
CA ARG A 50 17.49 54.23 24.58
C ARG A 50 17.44 53.21 23.45
N ILE A 51 18.55 53.05 22.74
CA ILE A 51 18.72 52.04 21.69
C ILE A 51 19.17 50.74 22.36
N GLU A 52 18.34 49.70 22.27
CA GLU A 52 18.65 48.34 22.72
C GLU A 52 18.68 47.41 21.50
N THR A 53 19.53 46.38 21.51
CA THR A 53 19.56 45.35 20.47
C THR A 53 18.55 44.26 20.81
N ALA A 54 17.55 44.06 19.95
CA ALA A 54 16.58 42.96 20.07
C ALA A 54 16.91 41.87 19.04
N LYS A 55 16.85 40.61 19.47
CA LYS A 55 16.97 39.45 18.56
C LYS A 55 15.62 39.18 17.92
N GLU A 56 15.54 39.32 16.61
CA GLU A 56 14.35 38.99 15.82
C GLU A 56 14.69 37.89 14.81
N PRO A 57 13.74 37.00 14.45
CA PRO A 57 13.99 35.94 13.50
C PRO A 57 14.21 36.51 12.09
N ASN A 58 15.27 36.06 11.43
CA ASN A 58 15.54 36.42 10.04
C ASN A 58 14.67 35.56 9.11
N VAL A 59 13.51 36.09 8.75
CA VAL A 59 12.49 35.39 7.94
C VAL A 59 13.07 34.86 6.62
N PHE A 60 14.03 35.54 5.99
CA PHE A 60 14.64 35.08 4.75
C PHE A 60 15.45 33.80 4.94
N ILE A 61 16.27 33.73 5.98
CA ILE A 61 17.08 32.55 6.31
C ILE A 61 16.18 31.36 6.65
N TRP A 62 15.12 31.60 7.43
CA TRP A 62 14.12 30.59 7.75
C TRP A 62 13.39 30.09 6.50
N ALA A 63 12.96 31.00 5.61
CA ALA A 63 12.27 30.64 4.38
C ALA A 63 13.16 29.82 3.44
N ILE A 64 14.44 30.19 3.30
CA ILE A 64 15.42 29.45 2.49
C ILE A 64 15.65 28.05 3.07
N ALA A 65 15.89 27.95 4.39
CA ALA A 65 16.15 26.68 5.05
C ALA A 65 14.96 25.70 4.94
N ILE A 66 13.73 26.18 5.21
CA ILE A 66 12.52 25.36 5.08
C ILE A 66 12.27 25.03 3.61
N GLY A 67 12.40 26.00 2.71
CA GLY A 67 12.19 25.82 1.28
C GLY A 67 13.11 24.76 0.68
N GLN A 68 14.38 24.74 1.06
CA GLN A 68 15.34 23.73 0.62
C GLN A 68 14.97 22.33 1.14
N ALA A 69 14.61 22.20 2.42
CA ALA A 69 14.22 20.92 3.01
C ALA A 69 12.96 20.35 2.32
N VAL A 70 11.93 21.18 2.13
CA VAL A 70 10.68 20.78 1.47
C VAL A 70 10.93 20.40 0.01
N SER A 71 11.70 21.21 -0.73
CA SER A 71 11.99 20.95 -2.14
C SER A 71 12.78 19.63 -2.32
N ALA A 72 13.75 19.37 -1.45
CA ALA A 72 14.53 18.13 -1.50
C ALA A 72 13.67 16.89 -1.17
N ALA A 73 12.78 17.00 -0.17
CA ALA A 73 11.83 15.93 0.15
C ALA A 73 10.85 15.67 -1.00
N MET A 74 10.32 16.72 -1.64
CA MET A 74 9.46 16.58 -2.82
C MET A 74 10.19 15.89 -3.98
N LEU A 75 11.45 16.27 -4.23
CA LEU A 75 12.26 15.63 -5.27
C LEU A 75 12.49 14.14 -4.98
N ALA A 76 12.81 13.78 -3.73
CA ALA A 76 12.95 12.38 -3.33
C ALA A 76 11.65 11.57 -3.50
N ALA A 77 10.51 12.19 -3.17
CA ALA A 77 9.19 11.57 -3.39
C ALA A 77 8.89 11.34 -4.88
N LEU A 78 9.21 12.30 -5.75
CA LEU A 78 9.06 12.15 -7.21
C LEU A 78 9.92 11.02 -7.76
N PHE A 79 11.19 10.94 -7.37
CA PHE A 79 12.06 9.82 -7.78
C PHE A 79 11.53 8.48 -7.27
N SER A 80 10.99 8.43 -6.06
CA SER A 80 10.36 7.23 -5.50
C SER A 80 9.12 6.81 -6.32
N MET A 81 8.29 7.76 -6.73
CA MET A 81 7.13 7.53 -7.59
C MET A 81 7.55 7.02 -8.98
N ILE A 82 8.55 7.65 -9.61
CA ILE A 82 9.09 7.21 -10.91
C ILE A 82 9.64 5.79 -10.81
N ASN A 83 10.40 5.48 -9.75
CA ASN A 83 10.91 4.14 -9.53
C ASN A 83 9.79 3.11 -9.36
N SER A 84 8.73 3.45 -8.61
CA SER A 84 7.55 2.58 -8.47
C SER A 84 6.85 2.33 -9.80
N ILE A 85 6.66 3.36 -10.63
CA ILE A 85 6.08 3.22 -11.97
C ILE A 85 6.98 2.35 -12.87
N TYR A 86 8.29 2.57 -12.82
CA TYR A 86 9.26 1.80 -13.61
C TYR A 86 9.25 0.32 -13.21
N GLN A 87 9.29 0.03 -11.90
CA GLN A 87 9.20 -1.34 -11.39
C GLN A 87 7.87 -1.98 -11.80
N ASN A 88 6.75 -1.27 -11.66
CA ASN A 88 5.45 -1.78 -12.07
C ASN A 88 5.37 -2.03 -13.59
N SER A 89 6.05 -1.22 -14.40
CA SER A 89 6.12 -1.40 -15.86
C SER A 89 7.02 -2.57 -16.26
N CYS A 90 8.13 -2.78 -15.54
CA CYS A 90 8.99 -3.95 -15.70
C CYS A 90 8.27 -5.22 -15.26
N ASP A 91 7.52 -5.18 -14.17
CA ASP A 91 6.71 -6.30 -13.68
C ASP A 91 5.57 -6.62 -14.66
N GLN A 92 4.97 -5.61 -15.31
CA GLN A 92 4.02 -5.82 -16.41
C GLN A 92 4.68 -6.46 -17.63
N MET A 93 5.88 -6.01 -18.04
CA MET A 93 6.60 -6.58 -19.20
C MET A 93 7.14 -7.99 -18.95
N ALA A 94 7.69 -8.25 -17.76
CA ALA A 94 8.08 -9.59 -17.32
C ALA A 94 6.87 -10.51 -17.10
N GLY A 95 5.71 -9.92 -16.82
CA GLY A 95 4.40 -10.59 -16.76
C GLY A 95 3.71 -10.78 -18.11
N VAL A 96 4.25 -10.28 -19.24
CA VAL A 96 3.78 -10.64 -20.59
C VAL A 96 4.52 -11.89 -21.09
N ASP A 97 4.56 -12.94 -20.28
CA ASP A 97 4.24 -14.25 -20.80
C ASP A 97 2.74 -14.24 -21.10
N PHE A 98 2.28 -14.87 -22.18
CA PHE A 98 0.85 -15.02 -22.49
C PHE A 98 0.13 -15.90 -21.46
N ARG A 99 0.00 -15.41 -20.23
CA ARG A 99 -0.91 -15.89 -19.20
C ARG A 99 -1.64 -14.67 -18.67
N GLU A 100 -2.92 -14.64 -18.99
CA GLU A 100 -3.91 -13.72 -18.46
C GLU A 100 -3.62 -13.34 -17.02
N SER A 101 -3.76 -12.05 -16.74
CA SER A 101 -3.55 -11.40 -15.46
C SER A 101 -4.47 -12.02 -14.39
N GLU A 102 -4.01 -13.11 -13.76
CA GLU A 102 -4.52 -13.53 -12.46
C GLU A 102 -3.87 -12.63 -11.39
N PRO A 103 -4.65 -12.07 -10.46
CA PRO A 103 -4.12 -11.25 -9.37
C PRO A 103 -3.14 -12.08 -8.55
N ASP A 104 -2.01 -11.46 -8.19
CA ASP A 104 -0.87 -12.03 -7.46
C ASP A 104 -1.26 -13.07 -6.39
N LEU A 105 -1.21 -14.31 -6.87
CA LEU A 105 -1.62 -15.54 -6.24
C LEU A 105 -0.38 -16.41 -5.99
N GLY A 106 0.77 -15.77 -5.74
CA GLY A 106 2.14 -16.34 -5.71
C GLY A 106 2.40 -17.50 -4.74
N GLN A 107 1.36 -18.10 -4.16
CA GLN A 107 1.45 -19.30 -3.33
C GLN A 107 0.52 -20.45 -3.77
N TYR A 108 -0.32 -20.28 -4.80
CA TYR A 108 -1.38 -21.24 -5.12
C TYR A 108 -1.55 -21.52 -6.63
N SER A 109 -0.49 -21.33 -7.41
CA SER A 109 -0.47 -21.50 -8.88
C SER A 109 -0.60 -22.95 -9.37
N ALA A 110 -0.83 -23.91 -8.47
CA ALA A 110 -1.01 -25.33 -8.81
C ALA A 110 -2.38 -25.94 -8.43
N ALA A 111 -3.29 -25.18 -7.82
CA ALA A 111 -4.56 -25.72 -7.34
C ALA A 111 -5.66 -25.73 -8.42
N VAL A 112 -6.32 -26.88 -8.57
CA VAL A 112 -7.46 -27.14 -9.46
C VAL A 112 -8.69 -26.39 -8.96
N GLU A 113 -9.59 -25.98 -9.86
CA GLU A 113 -10.82 -25.25 -9.54
C GLU A 113 -11.67 -26.00 -8.49
N GLY A 114 -11.98 -25.36 -7.37
CA GLY A 114 -12.71 -25.97 -6.24
C GLY A 114 -11.85 -26.70 -5.20
N GLU A 115 -10.52 -26.69 -5.35
CA GLU A 115 -9.60 -27.31 -4.41
C GLU A 115 -9.42 -26.47 -3.13
N LYS A 116 -9.30 -27.16 -1.99
CA LYS A 116 -8.99 -26.53 -0.70
C LYS A 116 -7.55 -26.04 -0.72
N VAL A 117 -7.39 -24.76 -0.51
CA VAL A 117 -6.12 -24.06 -0.51
C VAL A 117 -5.66 -23.84 0.94
N GLU A 118 -4.35 -23.95 1.20
CA GLU A 118 -3.80 -23.70 2.55
C GLU A 118 -4.10 -22.26 3.00
N PRO A 119 -4.67 -22.05 4.19
CA PRO A 119 -5.06 -20.73 4.65
C PRO A 119 -3.83 -19.86 4.95
N SER A 120 -3.88 -18.56 4.64
CA SER A 120 -2.75 -17.66 4.89
C SER A 120 -2.53 -17.42 6.40
N ASN A 121 -1.34 -17.64 6.94
CA ASN A 121 -1.06 -17.44 8.38
C ASN A 121 -1.19 -15.97 8.79
N ILE A 122 -2.32 -15.59 9.40
CA ILE A 122 -2.54 -14.27 10.03
C ILE A 122 -3.27 -14.49 11.37
N GLU A 123 -2.86 -13.73 12.38
CA GLU A 123 -3.14 -13.87 13.80
C GLU A 123 -4.64 -13.83 14.18
N SER A 124 -4.94 -14.51 15.30
CA SER A 124 -6.25 -14.78 15.88
C SER A 124 -6.96 -13.50 16.37
N GLY A 125 -7.90 -13.01 15.57
CA GLY A 125 -8.79 -11.89 15.93
C GLY A 125 -9.93 -11.70 14.91
N TYR A 126 -10.44 -12.78 14.33
CA TYR A 126 -11.31 -12.72 13.15
C TYR A 126 -12.67 -12.09 13.46
N LYS A 127 -12.87 -10.85 13.00
CA LYS A 127 -14.20 -10.30 12.72
C LYS A 127 -14.53 -10.65 11.28
N GLY A 128 -15.56 -11.47 11.07
CA GLY A 128 -15.97 -11.94 9.76
C GLY A 128 -17.48 -12.07 9.65
N LEU A 129 -17.96 -12.26 8.43
CA LEU A 129 -19.39 -12.34 8.13
C LEU A 129 -19.88 -13.77 8.22
N LYS A 130 -20.81 -14.05 9.13
CA LYS A 130 -21.38 -15.39 9.25
C LYS A 130 -22.37 -15.65 8.12
N VAL A 131 -22.22 -16.80 7.47
CA VAL A 131 -23.06 -17.28 6.38
C VAL A 131 -24.34 -17.87 6.94
N ILE A 132 -25.48 -17.25 6.59
CA ILE A 132 -26.82 -17.77 6.92
C ILE A 132 -27.30 -18.72 5.82
N SER A 133 -27.17 -18.32 4.56
CA SER A 133 -27.60 -19.16 3.44
C SER A 133 -26.84 -18.84 2.17
N VAL A 134 -26.68 -19.85 1.32
CA VAL A 134 -25.95 -19.76 0.06
C VAL A 134 -26.94 -20.02 -1.07
N HIS A 135 -27.10 -19.05 -1.96
CA HIS A 135 -28.00 -19.22 -3.11
C HIS A 135 -27.38 -20.20 -4.12
N ARG A 136 -28.23 -20.97 -4.84
CA ARG A 136 -27.76 -21.92 -5.86
C ARG A 136 -27.01 -21.26 -7.03
N ALA A 137 -27.26 -19.98 -7.27
CA ALA A 137 -26.57 -19.18 -8.27
C ALA A 137 -25.18 -18.68 -7.80
N SER A 138 -24.83 -18.90 -6.53
CA SER A 138 -23.51 -18.55 -6.03
C SER A 138 -22.45 -19.50 -6.61
N PRO A 139 -21.31 -18.99 -7.10
CA PRO A 139 -20.15 -19.83 -7.47
C PRO A 139 -19.61 -20.68 -6.32
N LEU A 140 -19.98 -20.33 -5.08
CA LEU A 140 -19.60 -21.05 -3.87
C LEU A 140 -20.65 -22.09 -3.43
N SER A 141 -21.73 -22.25 -4.20
CA SER A 141 -22.78 -23.23 -3.91
C SER A 141 -22.22 -24.65 -3.88
N GLY A 142 -22.33 -25.31 -2.73
CA GLY A 142 -21.84 -26.67 -2.50
C GLY A 142 -20.45 -26.75 -1.86
N LEU A 143 -19.68 -25.67 -1.86
CA LEU A 143 -18.35 -25.60 -1.23
C LEU A 143 -18.40 -25.09 0.20
N ILE A 144 -19.34 -24.17 0.47
CA ILE A 144 -19.59 -23.61 1.80
C ILE A 144 -20.99 -23.95 2.29
N LYS A 145 -21.18 -23.96 3.61
CA LYS A 145 -22.45 -24.26 4.27
C LYS A 145 -22.84 -23.14 5.22
N GLU A 146 -24.10 -23.16 5.65
CA GLU A 146 -24.58 -22.34 6.74
C GLU A 146 -23.70 -22.53 8.00
N GLY A 147 -23.46 -21.43 8.72
CA GLY A 147 -22.60 -21.41 9.90
C GLY A 147 -21.11 -21.18 9.61
N PHE A 148 -20.69 -21.12 8.35
CA PHE A 148 -19.33 -20.71 7.99
C PHE A 148 -19.17 -19.21 8.22
N VAL A 149 -17.93 -18.75 8.47
CA VAL A 149 -17.63 -17.32 8.64
C VAL A 149 -16.67 -16.88 7.55
N LEU A 150 -17.09 -15.94 6.71
CA LEU A 150 -16.23 -15.31 5.70
C LEU A 150 -15.22 -14.39 6.40
N ILE A 151 -13.94 -14.62 6.18
CA ILE A 151 -12.86 -13.81 6.74
C ILE A 151 -12.37 -12.79 5.72
N SER A 152 -11.95 -13.28 4.55
CA SER A 152 -11.27 -12.44 3.55
C SER A 152 -11.54 -12.91 2.13
N ILE A 153 -11.47 -11.96 1.20
CA ILE A 153 -11.47 -12.20 -0.24
C ILE A 153 -10.23 -11.52 -0.81
N ASN A 154 -9.39 -12.25 -1.53
CA ASN A 154 -8.14 -11.76 -2.11
C ASN A 154 -7.26 -11.00 -1.09
N LYS A 155 -7.11 -11.57 0.11
CA LYS A 155 -6.38 -10.98 1.26
C LYS A 155 -6.98 -9.68 1.83
N LYS A 156 -8.17 -9.26 1.37
CA LYS A 156 -8.89 -8.11 1.94
C LYS A 156 -9.95 -8.60 2.93
N PRO A 157 -10.00 -8.04 4.16
CA PRO A 157 -10.99 -8.45 5.15
C PRO A 157 -12.41 -8.08 4.69
N ALA A 158 -13.34 -9.01 4.85
CA ALA A 158 -14.74 -8.82 4.47
C ALA A 158 -15.58 -8.61 5.73
N LEU A 159 -15.82 -7.36 6.09
CA LEU A 159 -16.58 -6.97 7.29
C LEU A 159 -18.06 -6.68 7.00
N THR A 160 -18.40 -6.35 5.75
CA THR A 160 -19.77 -6.12 5.28
C THR A 160 -20.00 -6.83 3.95
N GLU A 161 -21.26 -7.14 3.62
CA GLU A 161 -21.62 -7.77 2.33
C GLU A 161 -21.14 -6.94 1.14
N LEU A 162 -21.20 -5.61 1.28
CA LEU A 162 -20.76 -4.67 0.26
C LEU A 162 -19.23 -4.68 0.09
N ASP A 163 -18.47 -4.80 1.18
CA ASP A 163 -17.01 -4.95 1.11
C ASP A 163 -16.62 -6.29 0.47
N ALA A 164 -17.36 -7.35 0.79
CA ALA A 164 -17.16 -8.66 0.21
C ALA A 164 -17.39 -8.64 -1.31
N ALA A 165 -18.49 -8.02 -1.78
CA ALA A 165 -18.78 -7.88 -3.20
C ALA A 165 -17.73 -7.01 -3.94
N LYS A 166 -17.23 -5.94 -3.31
CA LYS A 166 -16.17 -5.08 -3.88
C LYS A 166 -14.80 -5.76 -3.96
N ALA A 167 -14.53 -6.73 -3.09
CA ALA A 167 -13.26 -7.44 -3.05
C ALA A 167 -13.16 -8.51 -4.16
N VAL A 168 -14.29 -8.90 -4.76
CA VAL A 168 -14.33 -9.81 -5.91
C VAL A 168 -13.84 -9.09 -7.16
N VAL A 169 -12.81 -9.65 -7.79
CA VAL A 169 -12.29 -9.18 -9.07
C VAL A 169 -12.68 -10.13 -10.18
N LYS A 170 -12.66 -9.65 -11.42
CA LYS A 170 -12.88 -10.51 -12.58
C LYS A 170 -11.74 -11.52 -12.68
N GLY A 171 -12.07 -12.81 -12.78
CA GLY A 171 -11.09 -13.89 -12.88
C GLY A 171 -10.98 -14.68 -11.57
N LYS A 172 -9.78 -15.18 -11.26
CA LYS A 172 -9.55 -16.06 -10.10
C LYS A 172 -9.54 -15.27 -8.81
N ASN A 173 -10.38 -15.67 -7.85
CA ASN A 173 -10.50 -15.10 -6.52
C ASN A 173 -10.15 -16.15 -5.47
N ILE A 174 -9.44 -15.75 -4.43
CA ILE A 174 -9.23 -16.57 -3.22
C ILE A 174 -10.21 -16.09 -2.17
N ILE A 175 -10.99 -17.01 -1.63
CA ILE A 175 -11.97 -16.70 -0.61
C ILE A 175 -11.69 -17.57 0.61
N GLU A 176 -11.51 -16.94 1.75
CA GLU A 176 -11.16 -17.60 3.00
C GLU A 176 -12.34 -17.60 3.97
N PHE A 177 -12.71 -18.80 4.42
CA PHE A 177 -13.77 -19.03 5.38
C PHE A 177 -13.25 -19.76 6.62
N LEU A 178 -13.93 -19.62 7.74
CA LEU A 178 -13.90 -20.56 8.86
C LEU A 178 -15.10 -21.49 8.74
N ASN A 179 -14.85 -22.79 8.86
CA ASN A 179 -15.94 -23.77 8.98
C ASN A 179 -16.55 -23.75 10.40
N SER A 180 -17.57 -24.57 10.64
CA SER A 180 -18.22 -24.73 11.94
C SER A 180 -17.29 -25.24 13.07
N GLU A 181 -16.12 -25.79 12.71
CA GLU A 181 -15.10 -26.28 13.64
C GLU A 181 -13.99 -25.24 13.87
N SER A 182 -14.17 -24.01 13.38
CA SER A 182 -13.17 -22.93 13.42
C SER A 182 -11.87 -23.24 12.67
N VAL A 183 -11.92 -24.16 11.71
CA VAL A 183 -10.82 -24.48 10.80
C VAL A 183 -10.90 -23.55 9.58
N ARG A 184 -9.79 -22.88 9.28
CA ARG A 184 -9.69 -21.98 8.14
C ARG A 184 -9.53 -22.76 6.85
N GLN A 185 -10.34 -22.43 5.86
CA GLN A 185 -10.36 -23.04 4.54
C GLN A 185 -10.33 -21.92 3.50
N ALA A 186 -9.40 -22.02 2.54
CA ALA A 186 -9.36 -21.13 1.40
C ALA A 186 -9.86 -21.86 0.14
N TYR A 187 -10.59 -21.16 -0.72
CA TYR A 187 -11.08 -21.68 -1.99
C TYR A 187 -10.63 -20.75 -3.11
N ALA A 188 -10.10 -21.32 -4.18
CA ALA A 188 -9.79 -20.58 -5.40
C ALA A 188 -10.90 -20.81 -6.44
N ILE A 189 -11.65 -19.76 -6.79
CA ILE A 189 -12.79 -19.82 -7.71
C ILE A 189 -12.74 -18.66 -8.70
N ARG A 190 -13.08 -18.93 -9.96
CA ARG A 190 -13.25 -17.89 -10.98
C ARG A 190 -14.63 -17.24 -10.86
N MET A 191 -14.66 -15.92 -10.76
CA MET A 191 -15.88 -15.14 -10.59
C MET A 191 -15.87 -13.88 -11.45
N GLU A 192 -17.07 -13.41 -11.81
CA GLU A 192 -17.25 -12.05 -12.33
C GLU A 192 -17.48 -11.08 -11.15
N PRO A 193 -17.13 -9.80 -11.28
CA PRO A 193 -17.39 -8.80 -10.26
C PRO A 193 -18.89 -8.69 -9.98
N GLY A 194 -19.29 -8.78 -8.71
CA GLY A 194 -20.70 -8.76 -8.36
C GLY A 194 -21.00 -9.34 -6.98
N PRO A 195 -22.29 -9.44 -6.64
CA PRO A 195 -22.71 -10.03 -5.37
C PRO A 195 -22.33 -11.51 -5.32
N LEU A 196 -21.89 -11.98 -4.16
CA LEU A 196 -21.54 -13.39 -3.93
C LEU A 196 -22.76 -14.31 -3.92
N HIS A 197 -23.98 -13.74 -3.92
CA HIS A 197 -25.24 -14.44 -3.75
C HIS A 197 -25.28 -15.30 -2.47
N ILE A 198 -24.68 -14.78 -1.39
CA ILE A 198 -24.65 -15.36 -0.05
C ILE A 198 -25.33 -14.37 0.89
N LYS A 199 -26.25 -14.84 1.73
CA LYS A 199 -26.83 -14.02 2.80
C LYS A 199 -25.96 -14.14 4.05
N PHE A 200 -25.56 -12.99 4.57
CA PHE A 200 -24.77 -12.88 5.79
C PHE A 200 -25.61 -12.41 6.97
N GLU A 201 -25.19 -12.75 8.18
CA GLU A 201 -25.72 -12.21 9.43
C GLU A 201 -25.23 -10.77 9.59
N THR A 202 -26.13 -9.80 9.40
CA THR A 202 -25.94 -8.37 9.66
C THR A 202 -26.06 -8.05 11.13
#